data_AF-A0A7S4EWH1-F1
#
_entry.id   AF-A0A7S4EWH1-F1
#
_cell.length_a   1.000
_cell.length_b   1.000
_cell.length_c   1.000
_cell.angle_alpha   90.00
_cell.angle_beta   90.00
_cell.angle_gamma   90.00
#
_symmetry.space_group_name_H-M   'P 1'
#
loop_
_entity.id
_entity.type
_entity.pdbx_description
1 polymer ?
#
loop_
_entity_poly.entity_id
_entity_poly.type
_entity_poly.pdbx_seq_one_letter_code
_entity_poly.pdbx_strand_id
1 'polypeptide(L)'
;MKCEALATEALLLVSGIDKQTLPEPYQTMASLRLSQQRPEDAEALLAKALSITESLEGSAQQPSLEMRTALSKLLMEVGMSAEALDLLQELRLEDDESLELWYLVVCAALQSGELEIAQAELEQALQFAQSDACPADEREWLPQLMELQSDVDGASRDQLADGEADEMDSSR
;
A
#
# COMPACT_ATOMS: atom_id res chain seq x y z
N MET A 1 25.32 -6.95 -11.49
CA MET A 1 24.94 -6.45 -12.84
C MET A 1 25.13 -4.93 -12.90
N LYS A 2 25.12 -4.27 -14.07
CA LYS A 2 25.35 -2.81 -14.19
C LYS A 2 24.33 -1.97 -13.39
N CYS A 3 23.06 -2.38 -13.35
CA CYS A 3 22.01 -1.69 -12.60
C CYS A 3 22.23 -1.74 -11.07
N GLU A 4 22.67 -2.89 -10.55
CA GLU A 4 22.97 -3.06 -9.13
C GLU A 4 24.15 -2.18 -8.67
N ALA A 5 25.18 -2.06 -9.51
CA ALA A 5 26.32 -1.20 -9.21
C ALA A 5 25.89 0.28 -9.11
N LEU A 6 25.06 0.74 -10.05
CA LEU A 6 24.53 2.12 -10.05
C LEU A 6 23.61 2.39 -8.85
N ALA A 7 22.72 1.46 -8.51
CA ALA A 7 21.86 1.59 -7.33
C ALA A 7 22.67 1.63 -6.03
N THR A 8 23.74 0.84 -5.94
CA THR A 8 24.64 0.83 -4.77
C THR A 8 25.40 2.15 -4.67
N GLU A 9 25.94 2.65 -5.78
CA GLU A 9 26.62 3.95 -5.84
C GLU A 9 25.69 5.09 -5.42
N ALA A 10 24.44 5.10 -5.92
CA ALA A 10 23.44 6.08 -5.51
C ALA A 10 23.19 6.05 -4.00
N LEU A 11 23.02 4.86 -3.41
CA LEU A 11 22.84 4.71 -1.96
C LEU A 11 24.06 5.21 -1.16
N LEU A 12 25.28 4.90 -1.61
CA LEU A 12 26.50 5.38 -0.96
C LEU A 12 26.56 6.91 -0.96
N LEU A 13 26.23 7.55 -2.09
CA LEU A 13 26.22 9.01 -2.20
C LEU A 13 25.20 9.66 -1.26
N VAL A 14 23.98 9.11 -1.18
CA VAL A 14 22.93 9.72 -0.36
C VAL A 14 23.06 9.38 1.13
N SER A 15 23.62 8.22 1.49
CA SER A 15 23.77 7.79 2.88
C SER A 15 24.67 8.70 3.73
N GLY A 16 25.56 9.48 3.10
CA GLY A 16 26.44 10.43 3.78
C GLY A 16 25.84 11.83 3.99
N ILE A 17 24.58 12.06 3.62
CA ILE A 17 23.91 13.36 3.75
C ILE A 17 23.09 13.38 5.04
N ASP A 18 23.39 14.33 5.93
CA ASP A 18 22.77 14.44 7.27
C ASP A 18 21.24 14.57 7.22
N LYS A 19 20.71 15.37 6.28
CA LYS A 19 19.27 15.47 6.02
C LYS A 19 18.93 14.79 4.71
N GLN A 20 18.47 13.54 4.81
CA GLN A 20 18.04 12.78 3.65
C GLN A 20 16.70 13.29 3.13
N THR A 21 16.62 13.56 1.84
CA THR A 21 15.40 14.03 1.17
C THR A 21 15.07 13.25 -0.10
N LEU A 22 15.81 12.17 -0.39
CA LEU A 22 15.66 11.38 -1.60
C LEU A 22 15.27 9.94 -1.23
N PRO A 23 13.97 9.59 -1.25
CA PRO A 23 13.52 8.22 -1.03
C PRO A 23 13.81 7.30 -2.23
N GLU A 24 13.93 7.84 -3.44
CA GLU A 24 14.01 7.06 -4.69
C GLU A 24 15.19 6.09 -4.77
N PRO A 25 16.41 6.43 -4.29
CA PRO A 25 17.53 5.48 -4.29
C PRO A 25 17.26 4.25 -3.41
N TYR A 26 16.58 4.44 -2.27
CA TYR A 26 16.20 3.36 -1.37
C TYR A 26 15.11 2.48 -1.99
N GLN A 27 14.07 3.10 -2.54
CA GLN A 27 12.98 2.40 -3.23
C GLN A 27 13.48 1.62 -4.46
N THR A 28 14.39 2.19 -5.25
CA THR A 28 15.00 1.53 -6.40
C THR A 28 15.83 0.31 -5.97
N MET A 29 16.63 0.45 -4.92
CA MET A 29 17.39 -0.70 -4.41
C MET A 29 16.46 -1.76 -3.83
N ALA A 30 15.39 -1.38 -3.15
CA ALA A 30 14.39 -2.32 -2.63
C ALA A 30 13.74 -3.13 -3.76
N SER A 31 13.29 -2.46 -4.83
CA SER A 31 12.75 -3.12 -6.02
C SER A 31 13.76 -4.10 -6.65
N LEU A 32 15.05 -3.72 -6.69
CA LEU A 32 16.09 -4.64 -7.14
C LEU A 32 16.23 -5.86 -6.21
N ARG A 33 16.17 -5.68 -4.89
CA ARG A 33 16.22 -6.80 -3.92
C ARG A 33 15.03 -7.73 -4.07
N LEU A 34 13.82 -7.20 -4.27
CA LEU A 34 12.63 -7.99 -4.58
C LEU A 34 12.79 -8.79 -5.88
N SER A 35 13.33 -8.18 -6.94
CA SER A 35 13.62 -8.90 -8.19
C SER A 35 14.66 -10.03 -8.05
N GLN A 36 15.49 -9.97 -7.00
CA GLN A 36 16.47 -11.00 -6.64
C GLN A 36 15.91 -12.04 -5.65
N GLN A 37 14.62 -11.98 -5.33
CA GLN A 37 13.97 -12.82 -4.31
C GLN A 37 14.60 -12.66 -2.92
N ARG A 38 14.91 -11.40 -2.55
CA ARG A 38 15.49 -11.03 -1.24
C ARG A 38 14.59 -10.00 -0.54
N PRO A 39 13.34 -10.36 -0.16
CA PRO A 39 12.40 -9.44 0.48
C PRO A 39 12.92 -8.89 1.81
N GLU A 40 13.67 -9.68 2.59
CA GLU A 40 14.26 -9.27 3.86
C GLU A 40 15.26 -8.11 3.71
N ASP A 41 15.98 -8.05 2.58
CA ASP A 41 16.89 -6.94 2.29
C ASP A 41 16.16 -5.71 1.75
N ALA A 42 14.96 -5.90 1.20
CA ALA A 42 14.12 -4.81 0.70
C ALA A 42 13.41 -4.08 1.84
N GLU A 43 12.98 -4.79 2.88
CA GLU A 43 12.23 -4.27 4.03
C GLU A 43 12.94 -3.06 4.67
N ALA A 44 14.21 -3.20 5.04
CA ALA A 44 14.96 -2.10 5.68
C ALA A 44 15.15 -0.87 4.75
N LEU A 45 15.22 -1.10 3.43
CA LEU A 45 15.30 -0.02 2.45
C LEU A 45 13.96 0.70 2.29
N LEU A 46 12.86 -0.05 2.30
CA LEU A 46 11.50 0.50 2.21
C LEU A 46 11.11 1.27 3.47
N ALA A 47 11.44 0.76 4.66
CA ALA A 47 11.28 1.49 5.91
C ALA A 47 12.04 2.83 5.88
N LYS A 48 13.24 2.84 5.30
CA LYS A 48 14.00 4.09 5.14
C LYS A 48 13.36 5.03 4.11
N ALA A 49 12.89 4.51 2.99
CA ALA A 49 12.19 5.29 1.97
C ALA A 49 10.91 5.94 2.54
N LEU A 50 10.11 5.17 3.28
CA LEU A 50 8.90 5.64 3.96
C LEU A 50 9.21 6.76 4.96
N SER A 51 10.17 6.55 5.86
CA SER A 51 10.58 7.56 6.84
C SER A 51 11.04 8.87 6.18
N ILE A 52 11.70 8.80 5.03
CA ILE A 52 12.07 10.00 4.26
C ILE A 52 10.82 10.66 3.70
N THR A 53 9.93 9.90 3.06
CA THR A 53 8.66 10.40 2.49
C THR A 53 7.83 11.14 3.55
N GLU A 54 7.61 10.54 4.71
CA GLU A 54 6.88 11.14 5.84
C GLU A 54 7.55 12.45 6.32
N SER A 55 8.89 12.49 6.36
CA SER A 55 9.62 13.69 6.76
C SER A 55 9.50 14.87 5.78
N LEU A 56 9.03 14.60 4.56
CA LEU A 56 8.86 15.57 3.49
C LEU A 56 7.40 15.98 3.28
N GLU A 57 6.47 15.44 4.06
CA GLU A 57 5.04 15.76 3.99
C GLU A 57 4.79 17.28 4.09
N GLY A 58 3.95 17.82 3.21
CA GLY A 58 3.62 19.24 3.13
C GLY A 58 4.76 20.14 2.63
N SER A 59 5.91 19.57 2.25
CA SER A 59 7.06 20.31 1.73
C SER A 59 7.10 20.34 0.20
N ALA A 60 7.84 21.29 -0.37
CA ALA A 60 8.08 21.35 -1.81
C ALA A 60 8.94 20.18 -2.35
N GLN A 61 9.48 19.34 -1.45
CA GLN A 61 10.26 18.16 -1.77
C GLN A 61 9.45 16.86 -1.60
N GLN A 62 8.16 16.96 -1.27
CA GLN A 62 7.29 15.80 -1.17
C GLN A 62 7.34 14.97 -2.47
N PRO A 63 7.54 13.64 -2.39
CA PRO A 63 7.51 12.80 -3.57
C PRO A 63 6.15 12.85 -4.27
N SER A 64 6.13 12.67 -5.59
CA SER A 64 4.88 12.69 -6.36
C SER A 64 3.92 11.58 -5.91
N LEU A 65 2.64 11.75 -6.23
CA LEU A 65 1.61 10.75 -5.93
C LEU A 65 2.03 9.37 -6.48
N GLU A 66 2.52 9.31 -7.73
CA GLU A 66 2.93 8.05 -8.36
C GLU A 66 4.10 7.37 -7.63
N MET A 67 5.06 8.16 -7.12
CA MET A 67 6.19 7.61 -6.37
C MET A 67 5.72 7.01 -5.04
N ARG A 68 4.83 7.71 -4.34
CA ARG A 68 4.25 7.24 -3.07
C ARG A 68 3.36 6.01 -3.28
N THR A 69 2.54 5.99 -4.33
CA THR A 69 1.75 4.80 -4.72
C THR A 69 2.66 3.60 -5.01
N ALA A 70 3.75 3.81 -5.75
CA ALA A 70 4.73 2.76 -6.01
C ALA A 70 5.44 2.28 -4.73
N LEU A 71 5.70 3.18 -3.77
CA LEU A 71 6.27 2.82 -2.47
C LEU A 71 5.31 1.95 -1.67
N SER A 72 4.03 2.30 -1.61
CA SER A 72 3.00 1.50 -0.92
C SER A 72 2.89 0.08 -1.47
N LYS A 73 2.92 -0.09 -2.80
CA LYS A 73 2.91 -1.42 -3.43
C LYS A 73 4.11 -2.27 -2.99
N LEU A 74 5.31 -1.68 -2.95
CA LEU A 74 6.51 -2.37 -2.50
C LEU A 74 6.47 -2.71 -1.00
N LEU A 75 5.89 -1.83 -0.17
CA LEU A 75 5.66 -2.08 1.26
C LEU A 75 4.74 -3.29 1.45
N MET A 76 3.63 -3.37 0.69
CA MET A 76 2.74 -4.54 0.70
C MET A 76 3.47 -5.82 0.28
N GLU A 77 4.34 -5.78 -0.73
CA GLU A 77 5.11 -6.95 -1.19
C GLU A 77 6.06 -7.52 -0.12
N VAL A 78 6.55 -6.69 0.81
CA VAL A 78 7.40 -7.14 1.94
C VAL A 78 6.62 -7.40 3.22
N GLY A 79 5.28 -7.33 3.19
CA GLY A 79 4.42 -7.56 4.35
C GLY A 79 4.30 -6.37 5.31
N MET A 80 4.77 -5.19 4.93
CA MET A 80 4.56 -3.93 5.66
C MET A 80 3.21 -3.31 5.27
N SER A 81 2.13 -4.10 5.32
CA SER A 81 0.82 -3.73 4.78
C SER A 81 0.08 -2.72 5.64
N ALA A 82 0.38 -2.64 6.94
CA ALA A 82 -0.19 -1.60 7.82
C ALA A 82 0.39 -0.22 7.48
N GLU A 83 1.71 -0.12 7.32
CA GLU A 83 2.37 1.12 6.89
C GLU A 83 1.96 1.52 5.47
N ALA A 84 1.76 0.54 4.58
CA ALA A 84 1.23 0.78 3.25
C ALA A 84 -0.20 1.34 3.29
N LEU A 85 -1.05 0.80 4.18
CA LEU A 85 -2.43 1.23 4.36
C LEU A 85 -2.50 2.70 4.78
N ASP A 86 -1.72 3.09 5.80
CA ASP A 86 -1.66 4.47 6.30
C ASP A 86 -1.32 5.44 5.16
N LEU A 87 -0.24 5.15 4.41
CA LEU A 87 0.18 5.98 3.27
C LEU A 87 -0.88 5.99 2.15
N LEU A 88 -1.52 4.85 1.85
CA LEU A 88 -2.54 4.77 0.80
C LEU A 88 -3.81 5.53 1.15
N GLN A 89 -4.21 5.59 2.42
CA GLN A 89 -5.36 6.39 2.86
C GLN A 89 -5.13 7.89 2.63
N GLU A 90 -3.91 8.37 2.89
CA GLU A 90 -3.53 9.75 2.57
C GLU A 90 -3.56 10.01 1.06
N LEU A 91 -3.01 9.10 0.25
CA LEU A 91 -3.02 9.24 -1.21
C LEU A 91 -4.44 9.23 -1.78
N ARG A 92 -5.32 8.38 -1.26
CA ARG A 92 -6.75 8.33 -1.62
C ARG A 92 -7.46 9.65 -1.30
N LEU A 93 -7.04 10.35 -0.24
CA LEU A 93 -7.53 11.71 0.07
C LEU A 93 -6.96 12.79 -0.86
N GLU A 94 -5.74 12.60 -1.35
CA GLU A 94 -5.10 13.50 -2.32
C GLU A 94 -5.72 13.38 -3.72
N ASP A 95 -6.09 12.17 -4.13
CA ASP A 95 -6.80 11.86 -5.37
C ASP A 95 -7.97 10.91 -5.10
N ASP A 96 -9.15 11.51 -4.89
CA ASP A 96 -10.37 10.79 -4.50
C ASP A 96 -11.13 10.17 -5.69
N GLU A 97 -10.71 10.46 -6.93
CA GLU A 97 -11.28 9.91 -8.15
C GLU A 97 -10.56 8.64 -8.64
N SER A 98 -9.34 8.36 -8.16
CA SER A 98 -8.54 7.21 -8.59
C SER A 98 -8.99 5.87 -7.98
N LEU A 99 -9.75 5.07 -8.72
CA LEU A 99 -10.22 3.76 -8.26
C LEU A 99 -9.07 2.75 -8.05
N GLU A 100 -7.90 2.97 -8.67
CA GLU A 100 -6.68 2.24 -8.33
C GLU A 100 -6.28 2.44 -6.86
N LEU A 101 -6.31 3.68 -6.35
CA LEU A 101 -5.97 3.96 -4.96
C LEU A 101 -6.97 3.33 -3.99
N TRP A 102 -8.28 3.41 -4.30
CA TRP A 102 -9.31 2.72 -3.54
C TRP A 102 -9.07 1.20 -3.49
N TYR A 103 -8.78 0.58 -4.64
CA TYR A 103 -8.47 -0.84 -4.71
C TYR A 103 -7.25 -1.20 -3.84
N LEU A 104 -6.17 -0.42 -3.92
CA LEU A 104 -4.97 -0.65 -3.13
C LEU A 104 -5.20 -0.48 -1.63
N VAL A 105 -5.98 0.52 -1.20
CA VAL A 105 -6.37 0.70 0.21
C VAL A 105 -7.07 -0.56 0.73
N VAL A 106 -8.06 -1.08 0.00
CA VAL A 106 -8.80 -2.28 0.42
C VAL A 106 -7.88 -3.50 0.47
N CYS A 107 -6.98 -3.68 -0.50
CA CYS A 107 -6.01 -4.76 -0.46
C CYS A 107 -5.05 -4.66 0.74
N ALA A 108 -4.54 -3.47 1.05
CA ALA A 108 -3.66 -3.24 2.20
C ALA A 108 -4.41 -3.48 3.52
N ALA A 109 -5.67 -3.06 3.61
CA ALA A 109 -6.54 -3.32 4.76
C ALA A 109 -6.78 -4.82 4.98
N LEU A 110 -7.08 -5.58 3.92
CA LEU A 110 -7.21 -7.04 4.02
C LEU A 110 -5.92 -7.72 4.47
N GLN A 111 -4.77 -7.32 3.94
CA GLN A 111 -3.48 -7.90 4.30
C GLN A 111 -3.03 -7.57 5.73
N SER A 112 -3.43 -6.41 6.24
CA SER A 112 -3.16 -5.99 7.63
C SER A 112 -4.20 -6.52 8.63
N GLY A 113 -5.30 -7.12 8.16
CA GLY A 113 -6.39 -7.64 9.00
C GLY A 113 -7.42 -6.58 9.41
N GLU A 114 -7.34 -5.37 8.83
CA GLU A 114 -8.25 -4.25 9.09
C GLU A 114 -9.55 -4.38 8.27
N LEU A 115 -10.34 -5.42 8.56
CA LEU A 115 -11.52 -5.77 7.76
C LEU A 115 -12.59 -4.68 7.73
N GLU A 116 -12.78 -3.96 8.84
CA GLU A 116 -13.75 -2.86 8.93
C GLU A 116 -13.40 -1.73 7.98
N ILE A 117 -12.11 -1.40 7.84
CA ILE A 117 -11.60 -0.42 6.88
C ILE A 117 -11.82 -0.95 5.46
N ALA A 118 -11.46 -2.21 5.20
CA ALA A 118 -11.62 -2.82 3.88
C ALA A 118 -13.08 -2.78 3.38
N GLN A 119 -14.04 -3.09 4.26
CA GLN A 119 -15.48 -3.03 3.95
C GLN A 119 -15.93 -1.59 3.63
N ALA A 120 -15.60 -0.64 4.51
CA ALA A 120 -16.06 0.74 4.38
C ALA A 120 -15.49 1.44 3.14
N GLU A 121 -14.21 1.22 2.84
CA GLU A 121 -13.55 1.77 1.64
C GLU A 121 -14.10 1.12 0.37
N LEU A 122 -14.31 -0.20 0.37
CA LEU A 122 -14.83 -0.90 -0.80
C LEU A 122 -16.28 -0.53 -1.13
N GLU A 123 -17.14 -0.38 -0.12
CA GLU A 123 -18.52 0.07 -0.31
C GLU A 123 -18.57 1.43 -1.01
N GLN A 124 -17.78 2.38 -0.52
CA GLN A 124 -17.67 3.72 -1.10
C GLN A 124 -17.08 3.68 -2.52
N ALA A 125 -16.03 2.89 -2.76
CA ALA A 125 -15.43 2.71 -4.08
C ALA A 125 -16.44 2.19 -5.10
N LEU A 126 -17.22 1.15 -4.73
CA LEU A 126 -18.25 0.58 -5.59
C LEU A 126 -19.39 1.57 -5.85
N GLN A 127 -19.78 2.35 -4.84
CA GLN A 127 -20.79 3.41 -5.00
C GLN A 127 -20.29 4.50 -5.95
N PHE A 128 -19.04 4.94 -5.80
CA PHE A 128 -18.43 5.93 -6.68
C PHE A 128 -18.34 5.41 -8.12
N ALA A 129 -17.81 4.20 -8.33
CA ALA A 129 -17.65 3.57 -9.64
C ALA A 129 -18.98 3.46 -10.42
N GLN A 130 -20.10 3.23 -9.71
CA GLN A 130 -21.45 3.15 -10.28
C GLN A 130 -22.12 4.51 -10.49
N SER A 131 -21.54 5.59 -9.96
CA SER A 131 -22.10 6.93 -10.06
C SER A 131 -21.81 7.59 -11.42
N ASP A 132 -22.62 8.59 -11.76
CA ASP A 132 -22.40 9.43 -12.94
C ASP A 132 -21.16 10.33 -12.81
N ALA A 133 -20.60 10.48 -11.60
CA ALA A 133 -19.41 11.28 -11.33
C ALA A 133 -18.10 10.54 -11.68
N CYS A 134 -18.10 9.21 -11.70
CA CYS A 134 -16.90 8.43 -12.00
C CYS A 134 -16.48 8.59 -13.48
N PRO A 135 -15.21 8.98 -13.74
CA PRO A 135 -14.64 8.99 -15.09
C PRO A 135 -14.76 7.64 -15.79
N ALA A 136 -14.87 7.67 -17.13
CA ALA A 136 -15.15 6.47 -17.91
C ALA A 136 -13.97 5.47 -17.94
N ASP A 137 -12.75 5.97 -17.89
CA ASP A 137 -11.49 5.22 -17.77
C ASP A 137 -11.34 4.61 -16.39
N GLU A 138 -11.69 5.32 -15.32
CA GLU A 138 -11.66 4.76 -13.95
C GLU A 138 -12.61 3.57 -13.79
N ARG A 139 -13.77 3.57 -14.47
CA ARG A 139 -14.72 2.44 -14.45
C ARG A 139 -14.13 1.12 -14.96
N GLU A 140 -12.99 1.13 -15.63
CA GLU A 140 -12.28 -0.09 -16.02
C GLU A 140 -11.83 -0.93 -14.81
N TRP A 141 -11.76 -0.34 -13.61
CA TRP A 141 -11.46 -1.02 -12.34
C TRP A 141 -12.66 -1.74 -11.69
N LEU A 142 -13.89 -1.53 -12.18
CA LEU A 142 -15.08 -2.12 -11.58
C LEU A 142 -15.01 -3.65 -11.44
N PRO A 143 -14.52 -4.43 -12.42
CA PRO A 143 -14.37 -5.88 -12.27
C PRO A 143 -13.48 -6.27 -11.09
N GLN A 144 -12.37 -5.57 -10.88
CA GLN A 144 -11.41 -5.82 -9.80
C GLN A 144 -12.00 -5.49 -8.43
N LEU A 145 -12.79 -4.42 -8.33
CA LEU A 145 -13.51 -4.08 -7.10
C LEU A 145 -14.58 -5.13 -6.75
N MET A 146 -15.27 -5.68 -7.76
CA MET A 146 -16.25 -6.75 -7.54
C MET A 146 -15.59 -8.08 -7.13
N GLU A 147 -14.41 -8.39 -7.64
CA GLU A 147 -13.62 -9.53 -7.17
C GLU A 147 -13.23 -9.34 -5.70
N LEU A 148 -12.73 -8.15 -5.35
CA LEU A 148 -12.35 -7.80 -3.99
C LEU A 148 -13.53 -7.83 -3.01
N GLN A 149 -14.75 -7.56 -3.47
CA GLN A 149 -15.96 -7.70 -2.67
C GLN A 149 -16.18 -9.14 -2.23
N SER A 150 -15.93 -10.10 -3.10
CA SER A 150 -16.01 -11.52 -2.73
C SER A 150 -14.97 -11.91 -1.68
N ASP A 151 -13.77 -11.31 -1.73
CA ASP A 151 -12.70 -11.57 -0.76
C ASP A 151 -13.06 -10.98 0.62
N VAL A 152 -13.57 -9.74 0.65
CA VAL A 152 -14.07 -9.09 1.86
C VAL A 152 -15.24 -9.88 2.47
N ASP A 153 -16.20 -10.32 1.67
CA ASP A 153 -17.33 -11.14 2.12
C ASP A 153 -16.87 -12.52 2.62
N GLY A 154 -15.80 -13.07 2.05
CA GLY A 154 -15.13 -14.27 2.54
C GLY A 154 -14.56 -14.07 3.93
N ALA A 155 -13.66 -13.09 4.07
CA ALA A 155 -13.01 -12.75 5.34
C ALA A 155 -14.00 -12.43 6.46
N SER A 156 -15.11 -11.75 6.13
CA SER A 156 -16.18 -11.43 7.08
C SER A 156 -16.89 -12.66 7.63
N ARG A 157 -17.12 -13.67 6.77
CA ARG A 157 -17.74 -14.94 7.19
C ARG A 157 -16.80 -15.76 8.08
N ASP A 158 -15.51 -15.77 7.75
CA ASP A 158 -14.51 -16.50 8.55
C ASP A 158 -14.37 -15.88 9.94
N GLN A 159 -14.33 -14.55 10.06
CA GLN A 159 -14.24 -13.86 11.35
C GLN A 159 -15.45 -14.13 12.27
N LEU A 160 -16.67 -14.23 11.70
CA LEU A 160 -17.87 -14.59 12.45
C LEU A 160 -17.81 -16.03 12.97
N ALA A 161 -17.30 -16.97 12.16
CA ALA A 161 -17.17 -18.37 12.55
C ALA A 161 -16.15 -18.57 13.68
N ASP A 162 -15.03 -17.83 13.66
CA ASP A 162 -14.01 -17.86 14.71
C ASP A 162 -14.55 -17.28 16.03
N GLY A 163 -15.32 -16.19 15.97
CA GLY A 163 -15.96 -15.61 17.16
C GLY A 163 -16.95 -16.55 17.85
N GLU A 164 -17.77 -17.29 17.08
CA GLU A 164 -18.69 -18.29 17.62
C GLU A 164 -17.95 -19.48 18.28
N ALA A 165 -16.78 -19.86 17.75
CA ALA A 165 -15.97 -20.94 18.31
C ALA A 165 -15.35 -20.56 19.67
N ASP A 166 -14.83 -19.33 19.80
CA ASP A 166 -14.22 -18.83 21.04
C ASP A 166 -15.25 -18.67 22.19
N GLU A 167 -16.49 -18.27 21.88
CA GLU A 167 -17.58 -18.20 22.87
C GLU A 167 -17.99 -19.59 23.38
N MET A 168 -17.93 -20.61 22.53
CA MET A 168 -18.24 -22.00 22.90
C MET A 168 -17.17 -22.65 23.78
N ASP A 169 -15.88 -22.31 23.60
CA ASP A 169 -14.79 -22.81 24.46
C ASP A 169 -14.74 -22.09 25.81
N SER A 170 -15.01 -20.78 25.82
CA SER A 170 -15.07 -19.97 27.06
C SER A 170 -16.24 -20.33 27.99
N SER A 171 -17.23 -21.09 27.50
CA SER A 171 -18.42 -21.52 28.23
C SER A 171 -18.31 -22.93 28.85
N ARG A 172 -17.14 -23.59 28.75
CA ARG A 172 -16.87 -24.94 29.30
C ARG A 172 -15.95 -24.90 30.52
#